data_AF-A0AAF0E5T5-F1
#
_entry.id   AF-A0AAF0E5T5-F1
#
_cell.length_a   1.000
_cell.length_b   1.000
_cell.length_c   1.000
_cell.angle_alpha   90.00
_cell.angle_beta   90.00
_cell.angle_gamma   90.00
#
_symmetry.space_group_name_H-M   'P 1'
#
loop_
_entity.id
_entity.type
_entity.pdbx_description
1 polymer ?
#
loop_
_entity_poly.entity_id
_entity_poly.type
_entity_poly.pdbx_seq_one_letter_code
_entity_poly.pdbx_strand_id
1 'polypeptide(L)'
;MFGATQGPSMVPAWMNGASAPAPEAPPRPVSDRALDLVFFVNVTDSSINSATRNIESICDQARCHTNDEIVQSELLTAPAALRVGLIAYRDHPPQDHVYITKNFGFTTSVPTMKEQLNGLFAAGGGDGPEAMTAALKAASDLDWRPAAAKMAILITDAPPHGIGEYGDGFPNGSPDGEDPLVLARSMSARGIALFVVACEPALSGYQHAVDFYHGLVTITSGMLVPLTTASLLSHVVVAAAGEVMDLERLHRELGDSVLERMRSLSLDMQGAGDAPPEDATSQLIDQVSMELHEKLLLRNESTKQLIVENIYRESPESAHNIRVWTHAPNVFAARPHIRKVVGSRLSPKFVEMRRAGLSASRTLAPGPAPAAATSAPSRHIVSHFDAFQAGPGISFLGTQHATTDYASLSAQTYRSGAVDDMDDEGDDALMPTDSMDDANDLDNEIRFEGDDGQTMALRQDAISLSQTRRLALQSLWRAS
;
A
#
# COMPACT_ATOMS: atom_id res chain seq x y z
N MET A 1 41.91 17.12 82.17
CA MET A 1 41.92 15.75 81.60
C MET A 1 40.64 15.59 80.81
N PHE A 2 40.73 15.06 79.58
CA PHE A 2 39.67 14.72 78.62
C PHE A 2 39.03 15.87 77.82
N GLY A 3 39.48 16.01 76.57
CA GLY A 3 38.71 16.58 75.46
C GLY A 3 38.57 15.51 74.37
N ALA A 4 37.36 15.01 74.17
CA ALA A 4 37.04 14.02 73.15
C ALA A 4 36.78 14.71 71.81
N THR A 5 37.54 14.34 70.78
CA THR A 5 37.33 14.75 69.39
C THR A 5 36.31 13.82 68.73
N GLN A 6 35.11 14.31 68.43
CA GLN A 6 34.24 13.72 67.41
C GLN A 6 34.39 14.55 66.12
N GLY A 7 34.96 13.94 65.08
CA GLY A 7 34.98 14.52 63.74
C GLY A 7 33.65 14.30 63.03
N PRO A 8 33.17 15.22 62.18
CA PRO A 8 32.01 14.98 61.35
C PRO A 8 32.36 14.00 60.21
N SER A 9 31.47 13.01 60.06
CA SER A 9 31.41 12.05 58.95
C SER A 9 31.40 12.76 57.58
N MET A 10 32.38 12.45 56.72
CA MET A 10 32.32 12.81 55.30
C MET A 10 31.53 11.74 54.56
N VAL A 11 30.29 12.08 54.18
CA VAL A 11 29.53 11.30 53.20
C VAL A 11 29.97 11.75 51.80
N PRO A 12 30.39 10.85 50.89
CA PRO A 12 30.80 11.23 49.53
C PRO A 12 29.64 11.85 48.73
N ALA A 13 29.96 12.88 47.94
CA ALA A 13 28.99 13.72 47.21
C ALA A 13 28.08 13.00 46.19
N TRP A 14 28.27 11.71 45.92
CA TRP A 14 27.41 10.94 45.02
C TRP A 14 26.10 10.45 45.67
N MET A 15 25.95 10.55 46.99
CA MET A 15 24.73 10.16 47.72
C MET A 15 23.62 11.22 47.76
N ASN A 16 23.87 12.46 47.29
CA ASN A 16 22.81 13.47 47.17
C ASN A 16 22.15 13.39 45.79
N GLY A 17 21.12 12.56 45.67
CA GLY A 17 20.26 12.50 44.50
C GLY A 17 19.39 13.75 44.37
N ALA A 18 19.79 14.65 43.46
CA ALA A 18 18.90 15.59 42.82
C ALA A 18 18.88 15.24 41.34
N SER A 19 17.74 14.77 40.85
CA SER A 19 17.50 14.40 39.45
C SER A 19 17.72 15.62 38.55
N ALA A 20 18.85 15.65 37.84
CA ALA A 20 19.05 16.55 36.72
C ALA A 20 18.14 16.10 35.56
N PRO A 21 17.37 17.00 34.92
CA PRO A 21 16.64 16.67 33.71
C PRO A 21 17.65 16.23 32.63
N ALA A 22 17.30 15.16 31.92
CA ALA A 22 18.12 14.63 30.82
C ALA A 22 18.43 15.73 29.80
N PRO A 23 19.63 15.76 29.21
CA PRO A 23 19.95 16.73 28.16
C PRO A 23 18.98 16.54 27.00
N GLU A 24 18.21 17.59 26.72
CA GLU A 24 17.28 17.67 25.60
C GLU A 24 18.06 17.40 24.31
N ALA A 25 17.66 16.34 23.58
CA ALA A 25 18.28 15.97 22.34
C ALA A 25 18.22 17.17 21.36
N PRO A 26 19.28 17.42 20.56
CA PRO A 26 19.26 18.53 19.61
C PRO A 26 18.03 18.42 18.68
N PRO A 27 17.37 19.54 18.35
CA PRO A 27 16.22 19.52 17.46
C PRO A 27 16.61 18.87 16.12
N ARG A 28 15.93 17.76 15.79
CA ARG A 28 16.22 17.00 14.57
C ARG A 28 15.97 17.89 13.34
N PRO A 29 16.85 17.89 12.33
CA PRO A 29 16.67 18.72 11.14
C PRO A 29 15.38 18.34 10.40
N VAL A 30 14.66 19.35 9.94
CA VAL A 30 13.33 19.30 9.30
C VAL A 30 13.32 18.57 7.93
N SER A 31 14.46 17.99 7.51
CA SER A 31 14.65 17.31 6.22
C SER A 31 14.32 15.82 6.23
N ASP A 32 13.89 15.24 7.36
CA ASP A 32 13.85 13.79 7.57
C ASP A 32 12.58 13.09 7.02
N ARG A 33 11.60 13.89 6.57
CA ARG A 33 10.28 13.43 6.10
C ARG A 33 10.03 13.86 4.65
N ALA A 34 10.80 13.30 3.73
CA ALA A 34 10.56 13.45 2.29
C ALA A 34 10.16 12.09 1.71
N LEU A 35 9.15 12.07 0.83
CA LEU A 35 8.69 10.88 0.12
C LEU A 35 8.72 11.13 -1.38
N ASP A 36 9.37 10.23 -2.10
CA ASP A 36 9.21 10.08 -3.53
C ASP A 36 8.31 8.87 -3.79
N LEU A 37 7.22 9.10 -4.50
CA LEU A 37 6.21 8.08 -4.84
C LEU A 37 6.09 8.01 -6.36
N VAL A 38 6.31 6.84 -6.97
CA VAL A 38 6.06 6.64 -8.41
C VAL A 38 5.00 5.59 -8.65
N PHE A 39 4.07 5.89 -9.57
CA PHE A 39 3.09 4.94 -10.06
C PHE A 39 3.52 4.35 -11.40
N PHE A 40 3.45 3.03 -11.53
CA PHE A 40 3.52 2.33 -12.80
C PHE A 40 2.11 1.86 -13.12
N VAL A 41 1.60 2.23 -14.29
CA VAL A 41 0.23 1.90 -14.68
C VAL A 41 0.26 1.12 -15.98
N ASN A 42 -0.32 -0.08 -15.97
CA ASN A 42 -0.60 -0.81 -17.19
C ASN A 42 -1.69 -0.06 -17.99
N VAL A 43 -1.42 0.24 -19.26
CA VAL A 43 -2.31 1.02 -20.15
C VAL A 43 -2.86 0.18 -21.30
N THR A 44 -2.84 -1.16 -21.21
CA THR A 44 -3.40 -2.03 -22.25
C THR A 44 -4.89 -2.31 -22.11
N ASP A 45 -5.41 -2.40 -20.88
CA ASP A 45 -6.83 -2.67 -20.61
C ASP A 45 -7.55 -1.50 -19.89
N SER A 46 -8.88 -1.59 -19.88
CA SER A 46 -9.86 -0.72 -19.25
C SER A 46 -9.67 -0.50 -17.74
N SER A 47 -8.79 -1.26 -17.08
CA SER A 47 -8.35 -1.08 -15.69
C SER A 47 -7.69 0.29 -15.45
N ILE A 48 -7.24 0.99 -16.51
CA ILE A 48 -6.71 2.36 -16.38
C ILE A 48 -7.75 3.37 -15.88
N ASN A 49 -9.02 3.27 -16.26
CA ASN A 49 -9.99 4.32 -15.96
C ASN A 49 -10.35 4.38 -14.47
N SER A 50 -10.29 3.23 -13.80
CA SER A 50 -10.40 3.15 -12.34
C SER A 50 -9.08 3.52 -11.67
N ALA A 51 -7.93 3.04 -12.17
CA ALA A 51 -6.63 3.39 -11.62
C ALA A 51 -6.37 4.90 -11.65
N THR A 52 -6.59 5.55 -12.78
CA THR A 52 -6.44 7.01 -12.96
C THR A 52 -7.25 7.80 -11.95
N ARG A 53 -8.55 7.54 -11.83
CA ARG A 53 -9.41 8.25 -10.85
C ARG A 53 -8.94 8.09 -9.42
N ASN A 54 -8.45 6.90 -9.05
CA ASN A 54 -7.93 6.67 -7.72
C ASN A 54 -6.58 7.35 -7.48
N ILE A 55 -5.70 7.39 -8.48
CA ILE A 55 -4.44 8.14 -8.38
C ILE A 55 -4.73 9.64 -8.24
N GLU A 56 -5.74 10.17 -8.94
CA GLU A 56 -6.19 11.55 -8.74
C GLU A 56 -6.69 11.78 -7.31
N SER A 57 -7.48 10.85 -6.76
CA SER A 57 -7.96 10.92 -5.38
C SER A 57 -6.81 10.83 -4.37
N ILE A 58 -5.82 9.95 -4.57
CA ILE A 58 -4.60 9.86 -3.75
C ILE A 58 -3.85 11.19 -3.78
N CYS A 59 -3.69 11.75 -4.98
CA CYS A 59 -3.01 13.02 -5.18
C CYS A 59 -3.70 14.17 -4.45
N ASP A 60 -5.04 14.18 -4.46
CA ASP A 60 -5.83 15.14 -3.69
C ASP A 60 -5.66 14.89 -2.19
N GLN A 61 -5.89 13.66 -1.70
CA GLN A 61 -5.77 13.28 -0.28
C GLN A 61 -4.37 13.54 0.30
N ALA A 62 -3.32 13.26 -0.46
CA ALA A 62 -1.94 13.51 -0.03
C ALA A 62 -1.59 15.00 0.06
N ARG A 63 -2.41 15.89 -0.53
CA ARG A 63 -2.23 17.34 -0.54
C ARG A 63 -3.22 18.07 0.35
N CYS A 64 -4.48 17.63 0.40
CA CYS A 64 -5.50 18.27 1.20
C CYS A 64 -5.36 17.81 2.65
N HIS A 65 -5.06 18.79 3.52
CA HIS A 65 -5.19 18.72 4.97
C HIS A 65 -6.67 18.48 5.40
N THR A 66 -7.38 17.52 4.83
CA THR A 66 -8.78 17.24 5.18
C THR A 66 -8.84 16.11 6.20
N ASN A 67 -9.08 16.51 7.45
CA ASN A 67 -9.86 15.87 8.52
C ASN A 67 -9.72 14.38 8.90
N ASP A 68 -8.93 13.56 8.23
CA ASP A 68 -8.61 12.22 8.75
C ASP A 68 -7.43 12.32 9.72
N GLU A 69 -7.70 12.19 11.02
CA GLU A 69 -6.75 12.36 12.14
C GLU A 69 -5.46 11.51 11.99
N ILE A 70 -5.49 10.43 11.20
CA ILE A 70 -4.35 9.55 10.92
C ILE A 70 -3.45 10.02 9.77
N VAL A 71 -4.01 10.77 8.81
CA VAL A 71 -3.28 11.32 7.65
C VAL A 71 -2.65 12.68 8.00
N GLN A 72 -3.21 13.39 8.99
CA GLN A 72 -2.78 14.73 9.40
C GLN A 72 -1.37 14.82 10.01
N SER A 73 -0.82 13.76 10.60
CA SER A 73 0.40 13.90 11.42
C SER A 73 1.72 13.87 10.64
N GLU A 74 1.74 13.30 9.43
CA GLU A 74 3.01 12.85 8.82
C GLU A 74 3.18 13.06 7.32
N LEU A 75 2.09 13.30 6.57
CA LEU A 75 2.23 13.67 5.17
C LEU A 75 2.65 15.15 5.05
N LEU A 76 3.97 15.33 5.09
CA LEU A 76 4.67 16.26 4.22
C LEU A 76 4.22 17.73 4.45
N THR A 77 4.30 18.16 5.71
CA THR A 77 4.01 19.53 6.17
C THR A 77 4.88 20.60 5.50
N ALA A 78 6.01 20.22 4.91
CA ALA A 78 6.86 21.13 4.16
C ALA A 78 6.48 21.13 2.66
N PRO A 79 6.40 22.32 2.02
CA PRO A 79 6.29 22.42 0.57
C PRO A 79 7.39 21.60 -0.11
N ALA A 80 7.04 20.72 -1.05
CA ALA A 80 7.93 19.79 -1.76
C ALA A 80 8.44 18.56 -0.97
N ALA A 81 7.91 18.27 0.21
CA ALA A 81 8.22 17.03 0.89
C ALA A 81 7.70 15.80 0.10
N LEU A 82 6.58 15.92 -0.63
CA LEU A 82 6.10 14.92 -1.60
C LEU A 82 6.56 15.21 -3.03
N ARG A 83 7.08 14.19 -3.71
CA ARG A 83 7.11 14.15 -5.18
C ARG A 83 6.36 12.92 -5.66
N VAL A 84 5.47 13.11 -6.63
CA VAL A 84 4.72 12.03 -7.28
C VAL A 84 5.24 11.89 -8.71
N GLY A 85 5.43 10.67 -9.18
CA GLY A 85 5.80 10.36 -10.56
C GLY A 85 4.85 9.36 -11.20
N LEU A 86 4.84 9.35 -12.53
CA LEU A 86 4.01 8.48 -13.34
C LEU A 86 4.83 7.85 -14.47
N ILE A 87 4.71 6.53 -14.59
CA ILE A 87 5.19 5.75 -15.73
C ILE A 87 4.01 4.95 -16.26
N ALA A 88 3.59 5.26 -17.47
CA ALA A 88 2.64 4.44 -18.21
C ALA A 88 3.41 3.43 -19.05
N TYR A 89 2.99 2.17 -19.04
CA TYR A 89 3.57 1.15 -19.90
C TYR A 89 2.49 0.35 -20.62
N ARG A 90 2.88 -0.24 -21.75
CA ARG A 90 2.06 -1.10 -22.60
C ARG A 90 2.88 -2.35 -22.94
N ASP A 91 2.79 -2.81 -24.17
CA ASP A 91 3.50 -3.99 -24.67
C ASP A 91 4.59 -3.64 -25.69
N HIS A 92 5.41 -4.62 -26.04
CA HIS A 92 6.39 -4.57 -27.11
C HIS A 92 5.75 -4.84 -28.49
N PRO A 93 6.33 -4.29 -29.58
CA PRO A 93 6.01 -4.74 -30.93
C PRO A 93 6.34 -6.23 -31.12
N PRO A 94 5.46 -7.06 -31.73
CA PRO A 94 4.32 -6.67 -32.56
C PRO A 94 2.97 -6.55 -31.84
N GLN A 95 2.89 -6.77 -30.53
CA GLN A 95 1.63 -6.70 -29.80
C GLN A 95 1.12 -5.26 -29.67
N ASP A 96 2.05 -4.32 -29.47
CA ASP A 96 1.76 -2.89 -29.48
C ASP A 96 2.78 -2.10 -30.30
N HIS A 97 2.32 -1.04 -30.96
CA HIS A 97 3.13 -0.17 -31.81
C HIS A 97 3.10 1.30 -31.40
N VAL A 98 2.35 1.67 -30.36
CA VAL A 98 2.16 3.07 -29.94
C VAL A 98 3.36 3.53 -29.12
N TYR A 99 3.69 2.84 -28.04
CA TYR A 99 4.88 3.02 -27.21
C TYR A 99 4.99 1.88 -26.20
N ILE A 100 6.21 1.58 -25.75
CA ILE A 100 6.44 0.60 -24.67
C ILE A 100 6.28 1.28 -23.31
N THR A 101 6.97 2.40 -23.09
CA THR A 101 6.88 3.20 -21.85
C THR A 101 6.77 4.70 -22.14
N LYS A 102 5.95 5.40 -21.36
CA LYS A 102 5.91 6.86 -21.23
C LYS A 102 6.28 7.25 -19.81
N ASN A 103 7.45 7.87 -19.67
CA ASN A 103 7.96 8.36 -18.40
C ASN A 103 7.68 9.87 -18.26
N PHE A 104 6.91 10.25 -17.24
CA PHE A 104 6.56 11.64 -16.96
C PHE A 104 7.45 12.31 -15.90
N GLY A 105 8.38 11.56 -15.29
CA GLY A 105 9.27 12.05 -14.24
C GLY A 105 8.54 12.34 -12.92
N PHE A 106 9.26 12.95 -11.98
CA PHE A 106 8.70 13.42 -10.71
C PHE A 106 8.15 14.84 -10.82
N THR A 107 7.03 15.09 -10.15
CA THR A 107 6.42 16.42 -10.00
C THR A 107 5.92 16.63 -8.57
N THR A 108 5.88 17.88 -8.14
CA THR A 108 5.21 18.32 -6.89
C THR A 108 3.80 18.86 -7.18
N SER A 109 3.41 18.94 -8.46
CA SER A 109 2.15 19.52 -8.94
C SER A 109 1.12 18.44 -9.26
N VAL A 110 0.07 18.32 -8.43
CA VAL A 110 -1.08 17.46 -8.68
C VAL A 110 -1.86 17.86 -9.92
N PRO A 111 -2.05 19.16 -10.24
CA PRO A 111 -2.64 19.52 -11.52
C PRO A 111 -1.87 18.94 -12.71
N THR A 112 -0.53 18.95 -12.65
CA THR A 112 0.31 18.34 -13.68
C THR A 112 0.14 16.83 -13.73
N MET A 113 0.13 16.15 -12.57
CA MET A 113 -0.14 14.71 -12.49
C MET A 113 -1.51 14.34 -13.07
N LYS A 114 -2.55 15.12 -12.75
CA LYS A 114 -3.91 14.96 -13.29
C LYS A 114 -3.93 15.12 -14.80
N GLU A 115 -3.26 16.15 -15.34
CA GLU A 115 -3.15 16.33 -16.79
C GLU A 115 -2.46 15.15 -17.48
N GLN A 116 -1.36 14.66 -16.89
CA GLN A 116 -0.62 13.50 -17.40
C GLN A 116 -1.47 12.24 -17.41
N LEU A 117 -2.23 11.98 -16.34
CA LEU A 117 -3.16 10.86 -16.22
C LEU A 117 -4.31 10.95 -17.23
N ASN A 118 -4.92 12.13 -17.39
CA ASN A 118 -6.01 12.36 -18.34
C ASN A 118 -5.55 12.22 -19.81
N GLY A 119 -4.25 12.35 -20.07
CA GLY A 119 -3.66 12.11 -21.40
C GLY A 119 -3.44 10.63 -21.72
N LEU A 120 -3.68 9.70 -20.79
CA LEU A 120 -3.53 8.26 -21.00
C LEU A 120 -4.84 7.64 -21.51
N PHE A 121 -4.72 6.77 -22.51
CA PHE A 121 -5.85 6.04 -23.09
C PHE A 121 -5.51 4.56 -23.17
N ALA A 122 -6.37 3.73 -22.58
CA ALA A 122 -6.25 2.28 -22.67
C ALA A 122 -6.45 1.79 -24.10
N ALA A 123 -5.48 1.06 -24.60
CA ALA A 123 -5.55 0.31 -25.84
C ALA A 123 -4.34 -0.62 -25.94
N GLY A 124 -4.39 -1.63 -26.81
CA GLY A 124 -3.22 -2.44 -27.16
C GLY A 124 -3.06 -3.71 -26.33
N GLY A 125 -1.83 -4.24 -26.29
CA GLY A 125 -1.52 -5.59 -25.80
C GLY A 125 -1.90 -6.68 -26.81
N GLY A 126 -1.92 -7.94 -26.39
CA GLY A 126 -2.50 -9.01 -27.22
C GLY A 126 -2.19 -10.43 -26.80
N ASP A 127 -1.06 -10.68 -26.15
CA ASP A 127 -0.60 -12.02 -25.78
C ASP A 127 -0.79 -12.37 -24.30
N GLY A 128 -1.17 -11.39 -23.49
CA GLY A 128 -1.54 -11.55 -22.07
C GLY A 128 -0.50 -10.91 -21.15
N PRO A 129 0.77 -11.36 -21.15
CA PRO A 129 1.86 -10.66 -20.47
C PRO A 129 2.15 -9.28 -21.09
N GLU A 130 2.82 -8.41 -20.35
CA GLU A 130 3.04 -7.01 -20.76
C GLU A 130 4.49 -6.55 -20.52
N ALA A 131 4.87 -5.38 -21.04
CA ALA A 131 6.22 -4.81 -20.93
C ALA A 131 6.52 -4.18 -19.54
N MET A 132 6.08 -4.83 -18.46
CA MET A 132 6.30 -4.42 -17.08
C MET A 132 7.80 -4.27 -16.76
N THR A 133 8.65 -5.14 -17.30
CA THR A 133 10.11 -5.06 -17.11
C THR A 133 10.69 -3.74 -17.62
N ALA A 134 10.21 -3.22 -18.75
CA ALA A 134 10.62 -1.92 -19.28
C ALA A 134 10.16 -0.78 -18.35
N ALA A 135 8.98 -0.90 -17.74
CA ALA A 135 8.48 0.04 -16.75
C ALA A 135 9.35 0.06 -15.48
N LEU A 136 9.74 -1.12 -14.97
CA LEU A 136 10.68 -1.24 -13.84
C LEU A 136 12.02 -0.56 -14.16
N LYS A 137 12.55 -0.76 -15.37
CA LYS A 137 13.79 -0.09 -15.80
C LYS A 137 13.63 1.42 -15.80
N ALA A 138 12.53 1.92 -16.36
CA ALA A 138 12.25 3.35 -16.42
C ALA A 138 12.14 3.99 -15.03
N ALA A 139 11.51 3.31 -14.05
CA ALA A 139 11.44 3.85 -12.69
C ALA A 139 12.74 3.72 -11.91
N SER A 140 13.46 2.63 -12.14
CA SER A 140 14.82 2.49 -11.65
C SER A 140 15.64 3.73 -12.04
N ASP A 141 15.51 4.22 -13.26
CA ASP A 141 16.34 5.32 -13.78
C ASP A 141 15.85 6.72 -13.40
N LEU A 142 14.76 6.85 -12.63
CA LEU A 142 14.26 8.15 -12.19
C LEU A 142 15.24 8.87 -11.24
N ASP A 143 15.12 10.20 -11.18
CA ASP A 143 15.90 11.06 -10.29
C ASP A 143 15.37 11.02 -8.84
N TRP A 144 15.55 9.88 -8.17
CA TRP A 144 15.18 9.67 -6.77
C TRP A 144 16.03 10.51 -5.83
N ARG A 145 15.40 11.19 -4.86
CA ARG A 145 16.11 11.96 -3.83
C ARG A 145 16.89 10.99 -2.92
N PRO A 146 18.21 11.17 -2.73
CA PRO A 146 19.00 10.28 -1.90
C PRO A 146 18.45 10.13 -0.47
N ALA A 147 18.07 11.25 0.16
CA ALA A 147 17.58 11.30 1.54
C ALA A 147 16.06 11.06 1.70
N ALA A 148 15.30 10.92 0.61
CA ALA A 148 13.87 10.64 0.70
C ALA A 148 13.61 9.14 0.89
N ALA A 149 12.50 8.83 1.57
CA ALA A 149 11.86 7.54 1.45
C ALA A 149 11.39 7.34 0.00
N LYS A 150 11.60 6.15 -0.55
CA LYS A 150 11.37 5.86 -1.98
C LYS A 150 10.36 4.72 -2.10
N MET A 151 9.23 5.02 -2.70
CA MET A 151 8.13 4.07 -2.87
C MET A 151 7.72 3.99 -4.34
N ALA A 152 7.58 2.77 -4.83
CA ALA A 152 7.18 2.44 -6.19
C ALA A 152 5.89 1.61 -6.13
N ILE A 153 4.85 1.98 -6.89
CA ILE A 153 3.55 1.29 -6.88
C ILE A 153 3.21 0.82 -8.30
N LEU A 154 3.36 -0.48 -8.53
CA LEU A 154 2.98 -1.13 -9.78
C LEU A 154 1.52 -1.56 -9.73
N ILE A 155 0.68 -0.96 -10.56
CA ILE A 155 -0.72 -1.37 -10.74
C ILE A 155 -0.81 -2.23 -12.00
N THR A 156 -1.23 -3.48 -11.84
CA THR A 156 -1.23 -4.44 -12.95
C THR A 156 -2.25 -5.57 -12.78
N ASP A 157 -2.81 -5.99 -13.90
CA ASP A 157 -3.68 -7.16 -14.12
C ASP A 157 -2.95 -8.28 -14.88
N ALA A 158 -1.69 -8.06 -15.28
CA ALA A 158 -0.94 -8.95 -16.15
C ALA A 158 0.49 -9.25 -15.63
N PRO A 159 1.06 -10.42 -15.96
CA PRO A 159 2.46 -10.74 -15.68
C PRO A 159 3.44 -10.03 -16.62
N PRO A 160 4.74 -9.97 -16.29
CA PRO A 160 5.77 -9.64 -17.27
C PRO A 160 6.05 -10.80 -18.23
N HIS A 161 6.63 -10.49 -19.39
CA HIS A 161 7.17 -11.49 -20.30
C HIS A 161 8.28 -12.35 -19.69
N GLY A 162 8.39 -13.60 -20.16
CA GLY A 162 9.48 -14.51 -19.88
C GLY A 162 9.29 -15.43 -18.67
N ILE A 163 8.25 -15.22 -17.85
CA ILE A 163 8.04 -16.03 -16.64
C ILE A 163 7.38 -17.40 -16.91
N GLY A 164 7.08 -17.70 -18.18
CA GLY A 164 6.53 -19.00 -18.61
C GLY A 164 5.01 -19.07 -18.68
N GLU A 165 4.34 -17.95 -18.87
CA GLU A 165 2.89 -17.91 -19.07
C GLU A 165 2.49 -18.48 -20.43
N TYR A 166 1.29 -19.05 -20.48
CA TYR A 166 0.72 -19.52 -21.73
C TYR A 166 0.33 -18.33 -22.60
N GLY A 167 0.71 -18.36 -23.88
CA GLY A 167 0.36 -17.31 -24.84
C GLY A 167 1.42 -16.22 -24.99
N ASP A 168 2.41 -16.15 -24.11
CA ASP A 168 3.49 -15.14 -24.11
C ASP A 168 4.20 -15.06 -25.48
N GLY A 169 4.13 -13.89 -26.13
CA GLY A 169 4.80 -13.60 -27.39
C GLY A 169 6.31 -13.37 -27.22
N PHE A 170 6.78 -13.16 -25.98
CA PHE A 170 8.18 -12.96 -25.65
C PHE A 170 8.64 -13.95 -24.55
N PRO A 171 8.59 -15.26 -24.83
CA PRO A 171 8.83 -16.30 -23.82
C PRO A 171 10.28 -16.33 -23.29
N ASN A 172 11.21 -15.63 -23.93
CA ASN A 172 12.61 -15.54 -23.47
C ASN A 172 12.89 -14.30 -22.61
N GLY A 173 11.85 -13.55 -22.21
CA GLY A 173 11.98 -12.31 -21.45
C GLY A 173 11.78 -11.08 -22.34
N SER A 174 11.90 -9.90 -21.71
CA SER A 174 11.72 -8.62 -22.42
C SER A 174 12.73 -8.49 -23.58
N PRO A 175 12.28 -8.08 -24.77
CA PRO A 175 13.15 -7.78 -25.91
C PRO A 175 14.26 -6.78 -25.63
N ASP A 176 14.08 -5.93 -24.61
CA ASP A 176 15.07 -4.91 -24.22
C ASP A 176 16.30 -5.51 -23.54
N GLY A 177 16.29 -6.81 -23.22
CA GLY A 177 17.40 -7.52 -22.57
C GLY A 177 17.48 -7.32 -21.06
N GLU A 178 16.53 -6.57 -20.49
CA GLU A 178 16.40 -6.35 -19.06
C GLU A 178 15.71 -7.53 -18.36
N ASP A 179 16.10 -7.79 -17.11
CA ASP A 179 15.51 -8.85 -16.28
C ASP A 179 14.84 -8.24 -15.03
N PRO A 180 13.57 -8.55 -14.76
CA PRO A 180 12.83 -7.91 -13.67
C PRO A 180 13.37 -8.26 -12.27
N LEU A 181 13.96 -9.45 -12.06
CA LEU A 181 14.56 -9.82 -10.77
C LEU A 181 15.87 -9.06 -10.53
N VAL A 182 16.66 -8.86 -11.59
CA VAL A 182 17.89 -8.04 -11.53
C VAL A 182 17.53 -6.58 -11.23
N LEU A 183 16.51 -6.04 -11.90
CA LEU A 183 16.03 -4.68 -11.65
C LEU A 183 15.48 -4.51 -10.24
N ALA A 184 14.71 -5.48 -9.73
CA ALA A 184 14.20 -5.45 -8.35
C ALA A 184 15.34 -5.39 -7.32
N ARG A 185 16.43 -6.14 -7.53
CA ARG A 185 17.62 -6.06 -6.65
C ARG A 185 18.29 -4.70 -6.75
N SER A 186 18.45 -4.14 -7.96
CA SER A 186 18.98 -2.80 -8.17
C SER A 186 18.12 -1.71 -7.50
N MET A 187 16.80 -1.87 -7.52
CA MET A 187 15.85 -1.01 -6.81
C MET A 187 16.01 -1.14 -5.29
N SER A 188 16.10 -2.37 -4.78
CA SER A 188 16.30 -2.68 -3.35
C SER A 188 17.61 -2.07 -2.81
N ALA A 189 18.71 -2.22 -3.55
CA ALA A 189 20.01 -1.64 -3.22
C ALA A 189 19.99 -0.09 -3.15
N ARG A 190 19.14 0.56 -3.95
CA ARG A 190 18.90 2.02 -3.88
C ARG A 190 17.81 2.41 -2.88
N GLY A 191 17.25 1.44 -2.19
CA GLY A 191 16.25 1.65 -1.16
C GLY A 191 14.85 1.97 -1.68
N ILE A 192 14.52 1.55 -2.89
CA ILE A 192 13.20 1.74 -3.49
C ILE A 192 12.34 0.51 -3.15
N ALA A 193 11.31 0.71 -2.34
CA ALA A 193 10.34 -0.33 -1.99
C ALA A 193 9.26 -0.45 -3.07
N LEU A 194 9.06 -1.65 -3.63
CA LEU A 194 8.05 -1.91 -4.66
C LEU A 194 6.79 -2.54 -4.04
N PHE A 195 5.66 -1.86 -4.19
CA PHE A 195 4.34 -2.36 -3.89
C PHE A 195 3.67 -2.74 -5.21
N VAL A 196 3.14 -3.95 -5.28
CA VAL A 196 2.38 -4.40 -6.44
C VAL A 196 0.92 -4.42 -6.05
N VAL A 197 0.13 -3.62 -6.72
CA VAL A 197 -1.33 -3.62 -6.63
C VAL A 197 -1.84 -4.56 -7.72
N ALA A 198 -2.26 -5.75 -7.31
CA ALA A 198 -2.80 -6.77 -8.19
C ALA A 198 -4.28 -6.50 -8.46
N CYS A 199 -4.62 -6.27 -9.72
CA CYS A 199 -6.01 -6.13 -10.17
C CYS A 199 -6.66 -7.51 -10.34
N GLU A 200 -7.52 -7.87 -9.40
CA GLU A 200 -8.13 -9.20 -9.31
C GLU A 200 -9.57 -9.19 -9.84
N PRO A 201 -10.05 -10.25 -10.53
CA PRO A 201 -9.42 -11.56 -10.75
C PRO A 201 -8.41 -11.69 -11.89
N ALA A 202 -8.19 -10.64 -12.68
CA ALA A 202 -7.46 -10.77 -13.94
C ALA A 202 -6.07 -11.39 -13.72
N LEU A 203 -5.35 -10.93 -12.69
CA LEU A 203 -4.03 -11.42 -12.38
C LEU A 203 -4.00 -12.89 -11.91
N SER A 204 -4.93 -13.30 -11.05
CA SER A 204 -4.98 -14.70 -10.57
C SER A 204 -5.41 -15.71 -11.63
N GLY A 205 -5.89 -15.25 -12.79
CA GLY A 205 -6.14 -16.07 -13.97
C GLY A 205 -4.87 -16.67 -14.58
N TYR A 206 -3.71 -16.04 -14.34
CA TYR A 206 -2.41 -16.47 -14.84
C TYR A 206 -1.76 -17.56 -13.98
N GLN A 207 -0.92 -18.38 -14.61
CA GLN A 207 -0.41 -19.60 -13.99
C GLN A 207 0.75 -19.34 -13.03
N HIS A 208 1.53 -18.29 -13.22
CA HIS A 208 2.77 -17.97 -12.52
C HIS A 208 2.82 -16.53 -11.97
N ALA A 209 2.00 -15.62 -12.50
CA ALA A 209 1.99 -14.19 -12.18
C ALA A 209 1.99 -13.86 -10.67
N VAL A 210 1.03 -14.42 -9.91
CA VAL A 210 0.89 -14.12 -8.47
C VAL A 210 2.14 -14.51 -7.67
N ASP A 211 2.67 -15.72 -7.90
CA ASP A 211 3.87 -16.20 -7.19
C ASP A 211 5.11 -15.38 -7.58
N PHE A 212 5.19 -14.98 -8.85
CA PHE A 212 6.26 -14.12 -9.35
C PHE A 212 6.25 -12.75 -8.66
N TYR A 213 5.09 -12.09 -8.60
CA TYR A 213 4.98 -10.78 -7.96
C TYR A 213 5.25 -10.85 -6.45
N HIS A 214 4.82 -11.91 -5.76
CA HIS A 214 5.21 -12.15 -4.37
C HIS A 214 6.74 -12.26 -4.19
N GLY A 215 7.43 -12.95 -5.10
CA GLY A 215 8.89 -13.01 -5.09
C GLY A 215 9.52 -11.64 -5.32
N LEU A 216 9.01 -10.88 -6.30
CA LEU A 216 9.52 -9.56 -6.69
C LEU A 216 9.41 -8.53 -5.55
N VAL A 217 8.26 -8.44 -4.88
CA VAL A 217 8.06 -7.52 -3.75
C VAL A 217 8.87 -7.93 -2.52
N THR A 218 9.12 -9.23 -2.34
CA THR A 218 9.98 -9.72 -1.24
C THR A 218 11.42 -9.23 -1.39
N ILE A 219 11.94 -9.18 -2.63
CA ILE A 219 13.29 -8.67 -2.92
C ILE A 219 13.43 -7.18 -2.56
N THR A 220 12.39 -6.39 -2.81
CA THR A 220 12.38 -4.94 -2.59
C THR A 220 11.86 -4.54 -1.21
N SER A 221 11.60 -5.51 -0.33
CA SER A 221 11.00 -5.28 1.00
C SER A 221 9.64 -4.56 0.95
N GLY A 222 8.89 -4.71 -0.14
CA GLY A 222 7.53 -4.20 -0.29
C GLY A 222 6.45 -5.27 -0.07
N MET A 223 5.29 -5.08 -0.68
CA MET A 223 4.13 -5.97 -0.50
C MET A 223 3.29 -6.10 -1.79
N LEU A 224 2.72 -7.30 -1.98
CA LEU A 224 1.66 -7.53 -2.97
C LEU A 224 0.32 -7.25 -2.29
N VAL A 225 -0.42 -6.29 -2.82
CA VAL A 225 -1.75 -5.92 -2.36
C VAL A 225 -2.77 -6.40 -3.40
N PRO A 226 -3.52 -7.47 -3.13
CA PRO A 226 -4.63 -7.84 -3.99
C PRO A 226 -5.78 -6.84 -3.83
N LEU A 227 -6.19 -6.20 -4.92
CA LEU A 227 -7.35 -5.32 -4.94
C LEU A 227 -8.43 -5.88 -5.84
N THR A 228 -9.62 -6.01 -5.26
CA THR A 228 -10.82 -6.46 -5.95
C THR A 228 -11.75 -5.28 -6.24
N THR A 229 -11.66 -4.22 -5.42
CA THR A 229 -12.34 -2.94 -5.63
C THR A 229 -11.35 -1.77 -5.69
N ALA A 230 -11.63 -0.83 -6.59
CA ALA A 230 -10.76 0.31 -6.82
C ALA A 230 -10.82 1.37 -5.70
N SER A 231 -11.93 1.46 -4.96
CA SER A 231 -12.14 2.45 -3.87
C SER A 231 -11.14 2.32 -2.72
N LEU A 232 -10.60 1.12 -2.49
CA LEU A 232 -9.60 0.86 -1.44
C LEU A 232 -8.18 1.32 -1.81
N LEU A 233 -7.90 1.54 -3.10
CA LEU A 233 -6.55 1.85 -3.57
C LEU A 233 -5.98 3.10 -2.90
N SER A 234 -6.80 4.14 -2.72
CA SER A 234 -6.32 5.39 -2.13
C SER A 234 -5.83 5.20 -0.69
N HIS A 235 -6.62 4.51 0.12
CA HIS A 235 -6.29 4.19 1.50
C HIS A 235 -5.06 3.26 1.60
N VAL A 236 -4.95 2.26 0.71
CA VAL A 236 -3.76 1.39 0.61
C VAL A 236 -2.50 2.22 0.40
N VAL A 237 -2.52 3.13 -0.57
CA VAL A 237 -1.31 3.91 -0.91
C VAL A 237 -0.89 4.80 0.24
N VAL A 238 -1.84 5.47 0.89
CA VAL A 238 -1.55 6.33 2.05
C VAL A 238 -0.99 5.51 3.22
N ALA A 239 -1.60 4.37 3.53
CA ALA A 239 -1.15 3.46 4.58
C ALA A 239 0.27 2.93 4.31
N ALA A 240 0.50 2.42 3.10
CA ALA A 240 1.78 1.87 2.68
C ALA A 240 2.88 2.95 2.63
N ALA A 241 2.54 4.19 2.24
CA ALA A 241 3.48 5.31 2.29
C ALA A 241 3.93 5.61 3.73
N GLY A 242 3.00 5.61 4.70
CA GLY A 242 3.31 5.75 6.12
C GLY A 242 4.26 4.66 6.63
N GLU A 243 3.96 3.40 6.30
CA GLU A 243 4.80 2.26 6.67
C GLU A 243 6.21 2.35 6.07
N VAL A 244 6.35 2.75 4.80
CA VAL A 244 7.65 2.94 4.15
C VAL A 244 8.46 4.05 4.82
N MET A 245 7.81 5.16 5.21
CA MET A 245 8.48 6.25 5.91
C MET A 245 8.98 5.83 7.30
N ASP A 246 8.18 5.07 8.05
CA ASP A 246 8.55 4.52 9.36
C ASP A 246 9.74 3.55 9.23
N LEU A 247 9.66 2.61 8.28
CA LEU A 247 10.72 1.64 8.04
C LEU A 247 12.01 2.30 7.55
N GLU A 248 11.92 3.33 6.71
CA GLU A 248 13.10 4.08 6.27
C GLU A 248 13.79 4.79 7.44
N ARG A 249 13.01 5.40 8.34
CA ARG A 249 13.55 6.01 9.56
C ARG A 249 14.27 4.96 10.42
N LEU A 250 13.62 3.82 10.69
CA LEU A 250 14.21 2.74 11.48
C LEU A 250 15.47 2.17 10.83
N HIS A 251 15.49 2.06 9.50
CA HIS A 251 16.66 1.58 8.77
C HIS A 251 17.83 2.56 8.89
N ARG A 252 17.59 3.88 8.84
CA ARG A 252 18.66 4.88 9.08
C ARG A 252 19.20 4.80 10.51
N GLU A 253 18.35 4.51 11.49
CA GLU A 253 18.75 4.42 12.90
C GLU A 253 19.47 3.10 13.23
N LEU A 254 19.06 1.98 12.62
CA LEU A 254 19.45 0.62 13.06
C LEU A 254 20.18 -0.20 12.00
N GLY A 255 20.19 0.22 10.74
CA GLY A 255 20.71 -0.56 9.61
C GLY A 255 22.14 -1.04 9.82
N ASP A 256 23.03 -0.17 10.31
CA ASP A 256 24.43 -0.51 10.58
C ASP A 256 24.57 -1.57 11.68
N SER A 257 23.76 -1.45 12.74
CA SER A 257 23.75 -2.42 13.85
C SER A 257 23.22 -3.79 13.42
N VAL A 258 22.20 -3.80 12.54
CA VAL A 258 21.64 -5.02 11.96
C VAL A 258 22.70 -5.70 11.08
N LEU A 259 23.40 -4.94 10.24
CA LEU A 259 24.45 -5.44 9.36
C LEU A 259 25.63 -6.01 10.13
N GLU A 260 26.09 -5.33 11.18
CA GLU A 260 27.16 -5.83 12.05
C GLU A 260 26.76 -7.16 12.70
N ARG A 261 25.51 -7.27 13.17
CA ARG A 261 24.98 -8.50 13.76
C ARG A 261 24.86 -9.65 12.75
N MET A 262 24.42 -9.35 11.53
CA MET A 262 24.37 -10.33 10.44
C MET A 262 25.76 -10.85 10.11
N ARG A 263 26.77 -9.97 10.03
CA ARG A 263 28.16 -10.37 9.80
C ARG A 263 28.70 -11.23 10.93
N SER A 264 28.42 -10.90 12.19
CA SER A 264 28.88 -11.70 13.33
C SER A 264 28.28 -13.12 13.30
N LEU A 265 26.97 -13.24 13.08
CA LEU A 265 26.29 -14.54 13.03
C LEU A 265 26.72 -15.38 11.82
N SER A 266 27.01 -14.74 10.69
CA SER A 266 27.50 -15.43 9.50
C SER A 266 28.86 -16.11 9.74
N LEU A 267 29.75 -15.47 10.50
CA LEU A 267 31.05 -16.03 10.88
C LEU A 267 30.90 -17.23 11.84
N ASP A 268 29.99 -17.14 12.80
CA ASP A 268 29.71 -18.23 13.75
C ASP A 268 29.13 -19.46 13.04
N MET A 269 28.21 -19.25 12.09
CA MET A 269 27.57 -20.31 11.30
C MET A 269 28.53 -21.00 10.31
N GLN A 270 29.54 -20.30 9.81
CA GLN A 270 30.59 -20.92 8.96
C GLN A 270 31.46 -21.92 9.73
N GLY A 271 31.50 -21.85 11.07
CA GLY A 271 32.17 -22.83 11.92
C GLY A 271 31.38 -24.13 12.14
N ALA A 272 30.07 -24.13 11.87
CA ALA A 272 29.15 -25.24 12.09
C ALA A 272 28.59 -25.78 10.76
N GLY A 273 29.48 -26.26 9.89
CA GLY A 273 29.11 -26.70 8.53
C GLY A 273 28.27 -27.98 8.51
N ASP A 274 27.03 -27.88 7.99
CA ASP A 274 26.30 -29.01 7.36
C ASP A 274 25.01 -28.60 6.58
N ALA A 275 24.61 -27.32 6.55
CA ALA A 275 23.38 -26.87 5.88
C ALA A 275 23.61 -26.31 4.46
N PRO A 276 22.65 -26.46 3.51
CA PRO A 276 22.71 -25.81 2.21
C PRO A 276 22.85 -24.28 2.34
N PRO A 277 23.62 -23.60 1.47
CA PRO A 277 23.91 -22.18 1.60
C PRO A 277 22.67 -21.26 1.50
N GLU A 278 21.63 -21.69 0.79
CA GLU A 278 20.37 -20.93 0.65
C GLU A 278 19.56 -20.93 1.95
N ASP A 279 19.43 -22.10 2.60
CA ASP A 279 18.73 -22.24 3.88
C ASP A 279 19.48 -21.50 5.00
N ALA A 280 20.81 -21.49 4.96
CA ALA A 280 21.64 -20.79 5.93
C ALA A 280 21.41 -19.26 5.91
N THR A 281 21.23 -18.67 4.72
CA THR A 281 20.97 -17.23 4.60
C THR A 281 19.58 -16.88 5.12
N SER A 282 18.58 -17.71 4.80
CA SER A 282 17.20 -17.53 5.29
C SER A 282 17.13 -17.65 6.82
N GLN A 283 17.78 -18.65 7.40
CA GLN A 283 17.86 -18.84 8.85
C GLN A 283 18.56 -17.67 9.55
N LEU A 284 19.63 -17.15 8.94
CA LEU A 284 20.34 -15.99 9.48
C LEU A 284 19.46 -14.74 9.49
N ILE A 285 18.73 -14.48 8.41
CA ILE A 285 17.77 -13.37 8.36
C ILE A 285 16.72 -13.55 9.45
N ASP A 286 16.21 -14.76 9.64
CA ASP A 286 15.13 -15.04 10.59
C ASP A 286 15.58 -14.84 12.03
N GLN A 287 16.76 -15.33 12.38
CA GLN A 287 17.35 -15.12 13.69
C GLN A 287 17.57 -13.63 13.98
N VAL A 288 18.16 -12.88 13.04
CA VAL A 288 18.38 -11.44 13.20
C VAL A 288 17.07 -10.68 13.30
N SER A 289 16.06 -11.08 12.54
CA SER A 289 14.73 -10.47 12.57
C SER A 289 14.06 -10.66 13.93
N MET A 290 14.16 -11.85 14.52
CA MET A 290 13.63 -12.13 15.86
C MET A 290 14.34 -11.29 16.94
N GLU A 291 15.67 -11.26 16.94
CA GLU A 291 16.44 -10.44 17.89
C GLU A 291 16.14 -8.95 17.75
N LEU A 292 15.99 -8.46 16.51
CA LEU A 292 15.63 -7.08 16.23
C LEU A 292 14.20 -6.77 16.71
N HIS A 293 13.26 -7.68 16.48
CA HIS A 293 11.88 -7.56 16.94
C HIS A 293 11.80 -7.45 18.46
N GLU A 294 12.48 -8.34 19.20
CA GLU A 294 12.54 -8.25 20.65
C GLU A 294 13.13 -6.91 21.13
N LYS A 295 14.22 -6.45 20.51
CA LYS A 295 14.82 -5.14 20.85
C LYS A 295 13.88 -3.97 20.59
N LEU A 296 13.14 -3.99 19.48
CA LEU A 296 12.21 -2.92 19.14
C LEU A 296 10.95 -2.94 20.02
N LEU A 297 10.48 -4.12 20.42
CA LEU A 297 9.42 -4.26 21.41
C LEU A 297 9.83 -3.67 22.76
N LEU A 298 11.06 -3.93 23.21
CA LEU A 298 11.60 -3.35 24.45
C LEU A 298 11.78 -1.82 24.37
N ARG A 299 12.00 -1.28 23.17
CA ARG A 299 12.03 0.17 22.92
C ARG A 299 10.65 0.80 22.82
N ASN A 300 9.58 0.00 22.89
CA ASN A 300 8.19 0.43 22.70
C ASN A 300 7.99 1.16 21.36
N GLU A 301 8.63 0.65 20.30
CA GLU A 301 8.55 1.23 18.97
C GLU A 301 7.24 0.83 18.29
N SER A 302 6.45 1.83 17.90
CA SER A 302 5.22 1.64 17.12
C SER A 302 5.43 2.01 15.66
N THR A 303 4.80 1.24 14.77
CA THR A 303 4.87 1.44 13.32
C THR A 303 3.50 1.24 12.70
N LYS A 304 3.23 1.95 11.61
CA LYS A 304 2.02 1.74 10.83
C LYS A 304 2.08 0.41 10.09
N GLN A 305 0.98 -0.34 10.12
CA GLN A 305 0.82 -1.64 9.48
C GLN A 305 -0.38 -1.62 8.55
N LEU A 306 -0.12 -1.91 7.27
CA LEU A 306 -1.16 -2.21 6.32
C LEU A 306 -1.57 -3.69 6.46
N ILE A 307 -2.82 -3.93 6.87
CA ILE A 307 -3.40 -5.27 6.94
C ILE A 307 -4.45 -5.37 5.83
N VAL A 308 -4.13 -6.15 4.80
CA VAL A 308 -5.05 -6.43 3.69
C VAL A 308 -5.50 -7.88 3.79
N GLU A 309 -6.79 -8.11 3.59
CA GLU A 309 -7.33 -9.48 3.55
C GLU A 309 -6.64 -10.30 2.45
N ASN A 310 -6.05 -11.44 2.84
CA ASN A 310 -5.43 -12.34 1.89
C ASN A 310 -6.51 -13.12 1.12
N ILE A 311 -6.66 -12.80 -0.16
CA ILE A 311 -7.62 -13.48 -1.04
C ILE A 311 -7.03 -14.72 -1.73
N TYR A 312 -5.73 -14.97 -1.58
CA TYR A 312 -5.04 -16.09 -2.23
C TYR A 312 -5.08 -17.35 -1.37
N ARG A 313 -5.12 -18.51 -2.04
CA ARG A 313 -5.03 -19.81 -1.40
C ARG A 313 -3.56 -20.16 -1.14
N GLU A 314 -3.22 -20.36 0.12
CA GLU A 314 -1.90 -20.86 0.51
C GLU A 314 -1.71 -22.30 0.01
N SER A 315 -0.60 -22.55 -0.66
CA SER A 315 -0.22 -23.88 -1.16
C SER A 315 1.29 -24.08 -1.07
N PRO A 316 1.77 -25.32 -0.83
CA PRO A 316 3.20 -25.58 -0.75
C PRO A 316 3.90 -25.33 -2.08
N GLU A 317 3.21 -25.49 -3.21
CA GLU A 317 3.72 -25.17 -4.55
C GLU A 317 3.92 -23.67 -4.73
N SER A 318 2.94 -22.84 -4.32
CA SER A 318 3.08 -21.38 -4.37
C SER A 318 4.22 -20.91 -3.46
N ALA A 319 4.32 -21.41 -2.24
CA ALA A 319 5.43 -21.09 -1.33
C ALA A 319 6.80 -21.50 -1.90
N HIS A 320 6.88 -22.65 -2.58
CA HIS A 320 8.09 -23.08 -3.30
C HIS A 320 8.42 -22.11 -4.45
N ASN A 321 7.44 -21.75 -5.28
CA ASN A 321 7.65 -20.84 -6.39
C ASN A 321 8.12 -19.46 -5.94
N ILE A 322 7.49 -18.90 -4.90
CA ILE A 322 7.89 -17.62 -4.30
C ILE A 322 9.34 -17.67 -3.86
N ARG A 323 9.75 -18.74 -3.16
CA ARG A 323 11.17 -18.92 -2.77
C ARG A 323 12.11 -18.97 -3.96
N VAL A 324 11.75 -19.71 -5.02
CA VAL A 324 12.56 -19.78 -6.24
C VAL A 324 12.71 -18.40 -6.88
N TRP A 325 11.61 -17.65 -7.05
CA TRP A 325 11.64 -16.31 -7.65
C TRP A 325 12.48 -15.31 -6.84
N THR A 326 12.40 -15.37 -5.51
CA THR A 326 13.17 -14.46 -4.63
C THR A 326 14.68 -14.68 -4.74
N HIS A 327 15.13 -15.94 -4.78
CA HIS A 327 16.56 -16.28 -4.67
C HIS A 327 17.25 -16.46 -6.03
N ALA A 328 16.51 -16.81 -7.08
CA ALA A 328 17.11 -17.06 -8.40
C ALA A 328 17.72 -15.79 -9.01
N PRO A 329 18.91 -15.87 -9.64
CA PRO A 329 19.63 -14.68 -10.13
C PRO A 329 18.88 -13.94 -11.25
N ASN A 330 18.14 -14.65 -12.09
CA ASN A 330 17.36 -14.11 -13.20
C ASN A 330 16.16 -15.02 -13.50
N VAL A 331 15.22 -14.52 -14.30
CA VAL A 331 13.98 -15.23 -14.65
C VAL A 331 14.27 -16.53 -15.39
N PHE A 332 15.29 -16.53 -16.26
CA PHE A 332 15.67 -17.72 -17.04
C PHE A 332 16.13 -18.88 -16.15
N ALA A 333 16.88 -18.62 -15.09
CA ALA A 333 17.34 -19.62 -14.12
C ALA A 333 16.20 -20.09 -13.19
N ALA A 334 15.27 -19.20 -12.86
CA ALA A 334 14.12 -19.52 -12.02
C ALA A 334 13.11 -20.43 -12.72
N ARG A 335 12.76 -20.10 -13.97
CA ARG A 335 11.64 -20.68 -14.72
C ARG A 335 11.58 -22.22 -14.73
N PRO A 336 12.69 -22.98 -14.94
CA PRO A 336 12.66 -24.44 -14.95
C PRO A 336 12.27 -25.08 -13.61
N HIS A 337 12.43 -24.36 -12.50
CA HIS A 337 12.22 -24.85 -11.15
C HIS A 337 10.82 -24.54 -10.60
N ILE A 338 10.00 -23.83 -11.39
CA ILE A 338 8.66 -23.40 -11.01
C ILE A 338 7.67 -24.55 -11.19
N ARG A 339 6.86 -24.77 -10.16
CA ARG A 339 5.84 -25.81 -10.10
C ARG A 339 4.49 -25.25 -10.51
N LYS A 340 3.70 -26.05 -11.22
CA LYS A 340 2.33 -25.68 -11.58
C LYS A 340 1.43 -25.75 -10.35
N VAL A 341 0.78 -24.65 -10.01
CA VAL A 341 -0.26 -24.61 -8.95
C VAL A 341 -1.57 -25.08 -9.57
N VAL A 342 -2.14 -26.18 -9.04
CA VAL A 342 -3.35 -26.80 -9.60
C VAL A 342 -4.60 -26.24 -8.94
N GLY A 343 -5.60 -25.88 -9.77
CA GLY A 343 -6.89 -25.35 -9.34
C GLY A 343 -6.92 -23.83 -9.19
N SER A 344 -7.96 -23.31 -8.54
CA SER A 344 -8.09 -21.87 -8.29
C SER A 344 -6.98 -21.37 -7.37
N ARG A 345 -6.37 -20.23 -7.73
CA ARG A 345 -5.43 -19.49 -6.89
C ARG A 345 -6.13 -18.67 -5.81
N LEU A 346 -7.42 -18.38 -5.99
CA LEU A 346 -8.22 -17.63 -5.04
C LEU A 346 -8.74 -18.55 -3.93
N SER A 347 -8.88 -17.98 -2.73
CA SER A 347 -9.39 -18.66 -1.54
C SER A 347 -10.84 -19.12 -1.74
N PRO A 348 -11.28 -20.22 -1.10
CA PRO A 348 -12.66 -20.69 -1.21
C PRO A 348 -13.68 -19.63 -0.80
N LYS A 349 -13.39 -18.88 0.28
CA LYS A 349 -14.20 -17.76 0.77
C LYS A 349 -14.46 -16.74 -0.34
N PHE A 350 -13.41 -16.33 -1.04
CA PHE A 350 -13.51 -15.32 -2.08
C PHE A 350 -14.18 -15.85 -3.36
N VAL A 351 -13.92 -17.11 -3.74
CA VAL A 351 -14.61 -17.76 -4.86
C VAL A 351 -16.11 -17.87 -4.60
N GLU A 352 -16.51 -18.16 -3.36
CA GLU A 352 -17.91 -18.23 -2.96
C GLU A 352 -18.58 -16.85 -2.91
N MET A 353 -17.91 -15.85 -2.32
CA MET A 353 -18.36 -14.46 -2.31
C MET A 353 -18.64 -13.94 -3.72
N ARG A 354 -17.73 -14.19 -4.66
CA ARG A 354 -17.93 -13.84 -6.07
C ARG A 354 -19.10 -14.59 -6.70
N ARG A 355 -19.23 -15.89 -6.42
CA ARG A 355 -20.35 -16.70 -6.94
C ARG A 355 -21.69 -16.18 -6.41
N ALA A 356 -21.75 -15.74 -5.16
CA ALA A 356 -22.92 -15.11 -4.55
C ALA A 356 -23.25 -13.76 -5.19
N GLY A 357 -22.26 -12.87 -5.40
CA GLY A 357 -22.44 -11.60 -6.09
C GLY A 357 -22.95 -11.73 -7.53
N LEU A 358 -22.42 -12.69 -8.29
CA LEU A 358 -22.89 -13.00 -9.65
C LEU A 358 -24.31 -13.59 -9.66
N SER A 359 -24.70 -14.30 -8.60
CA SER A 359 -26.05 -14.87 -8.46
C SER A 359 -27.09 -13.82 -8.06
N ALA A 360 -26.70 -12.81 -7.26
CA ALA A 360 -27.53 -11.65 -6.93
C ALA A 360 -27.79 -10.75 -8.15
N SER A 361 -26.89 -10.71 -9.14
CA SER A 361 -27.10 -9.99 -10.40
C SER A 361 -28.05 -10.73 -11.38
N ARG A 362 -28.29 -12.03 -11.17
CA ARG A 362 -29.17 -12.88 -12.00
C ARG A 362 -30.65 -12.89 -11.58
N THR A 363 -31.03 -12.18 -10.51
CA THR A 363 -32.43 -12.09 -10.06
C THR A 363 -33.22 -10.94 -10.68
N LEU A 364 -32.69 -10.26 -11.71
CA LEU A 364 -33.52 -9.47 -12.62
C LEU A 364 -34.30 -10.43 -13.54
N ALA A 365 -35.61 -10.53 -13.29
CA ALA A 365 -36.55 -11.39 -13.98
C ALA A 365 -36.45 -11.29 -15.52
N PRO A 366 -36.69 -12.39 -16.27
CA PRO A 366 -36.72 -12.34 -17.71
C PRO A 366 -37.89 -11.47 -18.17
N GLY A 367 -37.58 -10.33 -18.80
CA GLY A 367 -38.57 -9.55 -19.55
C GLY A 367 -39.18 -10.41 -20.67
N PRO A 368 -40.45 -10.19 -21.02
CA PRO A 368 -41.15 -11.03 -21.98
C PRO A 368 -40.48 -10.97 -23.36
N ALA A 369 -40.37 -12.12 -24.02
CA ALA A 369 -39.74 -12.28 -25.32
C ALA A 369 -40.39 -11.37 -26.38
N PRO A 370 -39.60 -10.66 -27.23
CA PRO A 370 -40.17 -9.90 -28.32
C PRO A 370 -40.67 -10.83 -29.43
N ALA A 371 -41.89 -10.57 -29.89
CA ALA A 371 -42.51 -11.26 -31.02
C ALA A 371 -41.72 -11.00 -32.31
N ALA A 372 -41.64 -12.03 -33.16
CA ALA A 372 -40.95 -12.00 -34.43
C ALA A 372 -41.50 -10.91 -35.36
N ALA A 373 -40.64 -9.99 -35.80
CA ALA A 373 -40.90 -9.05 -36.88
C ALA A 373 -39.85 -9.23 -37.98
N THR A 374 -40.35 -9.54 -39.17
CA THR A 374 -39.63 -9.69 -40.43
C THR A 374 -39.12 -8.35 -40.97
N SER A 375 -38.03 -8.43 -41.74
CA SER A 375 -37.46 -7.45 -42.68
C SER A 375 -36.36 -6.50 -42.15
N ALA A 376 -35.21 -6.56 -42.84
CA ALA A 376 -34.11 -5.60 -42.76
C ALA A 376 -34.37 -4.41 -43.71
N PRO A 377 -33.85 -3.20 -43.39
CA PRO A 377 -32.88 -2.62 -44.34
C PRO A 377 -31.75 -1.74 -43.73
N SER A 378 -30.67 -1.70 -44.53
CA SER A 378 -29.61 -0.68 -44.75
C SER A 378 -28.92 0.06 -43.58
N ARG A 379 -27.59 -0.10 -43.54
CA ARG A 379 -26.61 0.67 -42.76
C ARG A 379 -26.62 2.16 -43.15
N HIS A 380 -26.76 3.03 -42.15
CA HIS A 380 -26.36 4.43 -42.24
C HIS A 380 -25.37 4.73 -41.09
N ILE A 381 -24.22 5.29 -41.47
CA ILE A 381 -23.21 5.84 -40.57
C ILE A 381 -23.76 7.17 -40.03
N VAL A 382 -23.83 7.30 -38.71
CA VAL A 382 -24.09 8.59 -38.04
C VAL A 382 -22.86 8.94 -37.22
N SER A 383 -22.07 9.85 -37.78
CA SER A 383 -21.15 10.73 -37.08
C SER A 383 -21.94 11.75 -36.26
N HIS A 384 -21.47 12.06 -35.05
CA HIS A 384 -22.02 12.95 -34.01
C HIS A 384 -22.83 12.25 -32.91
N PHE A 385 -22.27 12.27 -31.70
CA PHE A 385 -23.01 12.07 -30.45
C PHE A 385 -22.81 13.33 -29.60
N ASP A 386 -23.85 14.16 -29.58
CA ASP A 386 -23.98 15.30 -28.67
C ASP A 386 -24.38 14.82 -27.27
N ALA A 387 -23.83 15.53 -26.29
CA ALA A 387 -24.06 15.36 -24.87
C ALA A 387 -25.55 15.49 -24.52
N PHE A 388 -26.11 14.51 -23.79
CA PHE A 388 -27.44 14.64 -23.21
C PHE A 388 -27.35 15.26 -21.81
N GLN A 389 -27.68 16.55 -21.78
CA GLN A 389 -28.24 17.25 -20.63
C GLN A 389 -29.52 16.54 -20.16
N ALA A 390 -29.69 16.49 -18.85
CA ALA A 390 -30.91 16.09 -18.19
C ALA A 390 -32.06 17.05 -18.54
N GLY A 391 -33.19 16.49 -18.98
CA GLY A 391 -34.48 17.17 -19.11
C GLY A 391 -35.54 16.52 -18.22
N PRO A 392 -36.55 17.27 -17.75
CA PRO A 392 -37.17 17.07 -16.44
C PRO A 392 -38.56 16.40 -16.51
N GLY A 393 -38.91 15.66 -15.46
CA GLY A 393 -40.32 15.38 -15.13
C GLY A 393 -40.64 13.97 -14.64
N ILE A 394 -40.43 13.72 -13.33
CA ILE A 394 -41.36 12.90 -12.53
C ILE A 394 -41.57 13.64 -11.21
N SER A 395 -42.83 14.01 -10.94
CA SER A 395 -43.24 14.94 -9.90
C SER A 395 -43.39 14.29 -8.52
N PHE A 396 -42.84 14.98 -7.53
CA PHE A 396 -43.12 14.86 -6.10
C PHE A 396 -44.43 15.60 -5.77
N LEU A 397 -45.28 15.02 -4.91
CA LEU A 397 -46.52 15.65 -4.45
C LEU A 397 -46.24 16.47 -3.19
N GLY A 398 -46.27 17.80 -3.33
CA GLY A 398 -46.67 18.86 -2.37
C GLY A 398 -46.11 18.90 -0.94
N THR A 399 -45.82 20.06 -0.32
CA THR A 399 -46.06 21.45 -0.69
C THR A 399 -45.38 22.37 0.35
N GLN A 400 -44.62 23.37 -0.15
CA GLN A 400 -44.50 24.78 0.31
C GLN A 400 -43.88 25.07 1.70
N HIS A 401 -42.96 26.02 1.92
CA HIS A 401 -42.63 27.34 1.34
C HIS A 401 -41.09 27.56 1.48
N ALA A 402 -40.33 28.04 0.49
CA ALA A 402 -40.08 29.46 0.13
C ALA A 402 -39.54 30.28 1.35
N THR A 403 -38.39 30.96 1.38
CA THR A 403 -37.49 31.57 0.38
C THR A 403 -36.17 32.07 1.04
N THR A 404 -35.06 32.05 0.27
CA THR A 404 -33.91 32.98 0.18
C THR A 404 -33.04 33.45 1.37
N ASP A 405 -31.73 33.39 1.05
CA ASP A 405 -30.63 34.34 1.31
C ASP A 405 -30.05 34.50 2.72
N TYR A 406 -28.81 34.01 2.87
CA TYR A 406 -27.89 34.39 3.95
C TYR A 406 -26.76 35.25 3.39
N ALA A 407 -26.82 36.54 3.68
CA ALA A 407 -25.67 37.42 3.68
C ALA A 407 -25.48 37.98 5.10
N SER A 408 -24.31 37.68 5.65
CA SER A 408 -23.45 38.54 6.46
C SER A 408 -23.99 39.29 7.70
N LEU A 409 -23.21 39.09 8.78
CA LEU A 409 -22.69 40.10 9.70
C LEU A 409 -23.53 40.53 10.91
N SER A 410 -22.85 40.31 12.04
CA SER A 410 -22.65 41.24 13.16
C SER A 410 -23.72 41.33 14.24
N ALA A 411 -23.34 40.73 15.38
CA ALA A 411 -22.99 41.42 16.62
C ALA A 411 -24.12 42.03 17.49
N GLN A 412 -23.91 41.79 18.80
CA GLN A 412 -24.33 42.63 19.94
C GLN A 412 -25.79 42.48 20.36
N THR A 413 -26.20 42.47 21.64
CA THR A 413 -25.64 42.36 22.99
C THR A 413 -26.88 42.25 23.93
N TYR A 414 -26.65 41.97 25.21
CA TYR A 414 -27.55 42.10 26.39
C TYR A 414 -28.31 40.82 26.77
N ARG A 415 -27.97 40.07 27.84
CA ARG A 415 -27.75 40.37 29.28
C ARG A 415 -29.08 40.54 30.03
N SER A 416 -29.41 39.57 30.90
CA SER A 416 -29.66 39.70 32.35
C SER A 416 -30.83 38.86 32.92
N GLY A 417 -30.59 38.23 34.08
CA GLY A 417 -31.54 37.90 35.16
C GLY A 417 -32.34 36.60 34.97
N ALA A 418 -32.18 35.50 35.72
CA ALA A 418 -32.21 35.25 37.18
C ALA A 418 -33.59 35.39 37.83
N VAL A 419 -34.25 34.26 38.13
CA VAL A 419 -35.03 33.87 39.34
C VAL A 419 -35.63 32.46 39.08
N ASP A 420 -35.23 31.45 39.86
CA ASP A 420 -35.98 30.81 40.98
C ASP A 420 -37.24 30.03 40.53
N ASP A 421 -37.24 28.70 40.70
CA ASP A 421 -38.16 28.03 41.65
C ASP A 421 -37.79 26.54 41.87
N MET A 422 -38.04 26.07 43.09
CA MET A 422 -37.80 24.72 43.63
C MET A 422 -39.10 23.90 43.69
N ASP A 423 -38.92 22.59 43.91
CA ASP A 423 -39.91 21.54 44.27
C ASP A 423 -40.74 21.00 43.06
N ASP A 424 -40.98 19.69 42.86
CA ASP A 424 -41.46 18.70 43.82
C ASP A 424 -41.40 17.25 43.24
N GLU A 425 -41.44 16.29 44.15
CA GLU A 425 -41.46 14.81 44.18
C GLU A 425 -41.68 13.91 42.93
N GLY A 426 -40.79 12.91 42.81
CA GLY A 426 -41.09 11.49 43.05
C GLY A 426 -41.95 10.69 42.06
N ASP A 427 -41.32 9.87 41.22
CA ASP A 427 -41.87 8.55 40.84
C ASP A 427 -40.75 7.55 40.47
N ASP A 428 -40.79 6.38 41.11
CA ASP A 428 -39.91 5.22 40.92
C ASP A 428 -40.54 4.30 39.85
N ALA A 429 -39.93 4.15 38.68
CA ALA A 429 -40.24 3.03 37.79
C ALA A 429 -39.10 2.65 36.82
N LEU A 430 -38.47 1.51 37.13
CA LEU A 430 -37.89 0.53 36.20
C LEU A 430 -36.68 0.97 35.35
N MET A 431 -35.48 0.79 35.92
CA MET A 431 -34.22 0.68 35.20
C MET A 431 -34.16 -0.68 34.46
N PRO A 432 -34.12 -0.74 33.12
CA PRO A 432 -33.63 -1.92 32.43
C PRO A 432 -32.12 -1.98 32.64
N THR A 433 -31.65 -3.13 33.12
CA THR A 433 -30.24 -3.48 33.16
C THR A 433 -29.71 -3.55 31.74
N ASP A 434 -29.21 -2.43 31.21
CA ASP A 434 -28.38 -2.48 30.02
C ASP A 434 -27.01 -2.98 30.46
N SER A 435 -26.69 -4.14 29.93
CA SER A 435 -25.42 -4.83 30.02
C SER A 435 -24.29 -3.83 29.82
N MET A 436 -23.34 -3.85 30.76
CA MET A 436 -21.98 -3.37 30.52
C MET A 436 -21.43 -4.17 29.34
N ASP A 437 -21.60 -3.64 28.13
CA ASP A 437 -20.79 -4.02 27.00
C ASP A 437 -19.41 -3.38 27.20
N ASP A 438 -18.43 -4.27 27.30
CA ASP A 438 -16.99 -4.04 27.34
C ASP A 438 -16.57 -3.01 26.28
N ALA A 439 -16.53 -1.74 26.66
CA ALA A 439 -15.94 -0.66 25.86
C ALA A 439 -14.42 -0.65 26.06
N ASN A 440 -13.76 -1.74 25.68
CA ASN A 440 -12.31 -1.89 25.82
C ASN A 440 -11.66 -2.60 24.62
N ASP A 441 -12.14 -2.33 23.40
CA ASP A 441 -11.48 -2.81 22.18
C ASP A 441 -11.44 -1.73 21.07
N LEU A 442 -10.19 -1.32 20.75
CA LEU A 442 -9.69 -0.84 19.44
C LEU A 442 -9.75 0.67 19.07
N ASP A 443 -9.04 1.55 19.80
CA ASP A 443 -8.70 2.91 19.32
C ASP A 443 -7.52 2.95 18.30
N ASN A 444 -6.87 1.82 18.00
CA ASN A 444 -5.65 1.76 17.17
C ASN A 444 -5.83 1.11 15.77
N GLU A 445 -7.06 0.77 15.37
CA GLU A 445 -7.34 0.09 14.11
C GLU A 445 -8.45 0.82 13.33
N ILE A 446 -8.12 1.34 12.13
CA ILE A 446 -9.14 1.83 11.20
C ILE A 446 -9.41 0.77 10.14
N ARG A 447 -10.68 0.37 10.04
CA ARG A 447 -11.16 -0.55 9.02
C ARG A 447 -11.83 0.19 7.87
N PHE A 448 -11.49 -0.23 6.67
CA PHE A 448 -12.10 0.19 5.42
C PHE A 448 -12.73 -1.03 4.76
N GLU A 449 -13.93 -0.87 4.24
CA GLU A 449 -14.64 -1.92 3.51
C GLU A 449 -14.87 -1.42 2.08
N GLY A 450 -14.44 -2.24 1.11
CA GLY A 450 -14.66 -1.99 -0.31
C GLY A 450 -16.08 -2.36 -0.73
N ASP A 451 -16.51 -1.83 -1.86
CA ASP A 451 -17.86 -2.01 -2.42
C ASP A 451 -18.25 -3.49 -2.64
N ASP A 452 -17.27 -4.38 -2.71
CA ASP A 452 -17.44 -5.83 -2.90
C ASP A 452 -17.25 -6.65 -1.62
N GLY A 453 -17.15 -5.99 -0.45
CA GLY A 453 -16.98 -6.62 0.85
C GLY A 453 -15.53 -6.99 1.19
N GLN A 454 -14.54 -6.63 0.35
CA GLN A 454 -13.13 -6.76 0.73
C GLN A 454 -12.83 -5.81 1.89
N THR A 455 -12.17 -6.32 2.94
CA THR A 455 -11.80 -5.51 4.09
C THR A 455 -10.31 -5.19 4.12
N MET A 456 -9.98 -3.99 4.57
CA MET A 456 -8.63 -3.52 4.82
C MET A 456 -8.59 -2.85 6.19
N ALA A 457 -7.52 -3.07 6.94
CA ALA A 457 -7.28 -2.38 8.19
C ALA A 457 -5.93 -1.66 8.17
N LEU A 458 -5.93 -0.42 8.66
CA LEU A 458 -4.72 0.31 9.03
C LEU A 458 -4.60 0.25 10.54
N ARG A 459 -3.53 -0.38 11.01
CA ARG A 459 -3.25 -0.53 12.45
C ARG A 459 -1.98 0.22 12.79
N GLN A 460 -2.01 1.02 13.86
CA GLN A 460 -0.80 1.58 14.46
C GLN A 460 -0.51 0.83 15.75
N ASP A 461 0.52 -0.01 15.73
CA ASP A 461 0.85 -0.87 16.87
C ASP A 461 2.36 -1.16 16.91
N ALA A 462 2.80 -1.93 17.91
CA ALA A 462 4.13 -2.48 18.00
C ALA A 462 4.58 -3.11 16.68
N ILE A 463 5.85 -2.87 16.33
CA ILE A 463 6.40 -3.35 15.06
C ILE A 463 6.24 -4.87 14.92
N SER A 464 5.78 -5.32 13.75
CA SER A 464 5.56 -6.76 13.51
C SER A 464 6.85 -7.50 13.15
N LEU A 465 6.83 -8.84 13.31
CA LEU A 465 7.93 -9.70 12.87
C LEU A 465 8.14 -9.63 11.35
N SER A 466 7.07 -9.43 10.56
CA SER A 466 7.18 -9.30 9.11
C SER A 466 7.87 -7.99 8.72
N GLN A 467 7.56 -6.89 9.40
CA GLN A 467 8.24 -5.59 9.21
C GLN A 467 9.71 -5.64 9.57
N THR A 468 10.06 -6.25 10.71
CA THR A 468 11.47 -6.42 11.11
C THR A 468 12.24 -7.31 10.16
N ARG A 469 11.63 -8.36 9.63
CA ARG A 469 12.21 -9.18 8.57
C ARG A 469 12.49 -8.37 7.31
N ARG A 470 11.56 -7.52 6.89
CA ARG A 470 11.77 -6.61 5.75
C ARG A 470 12.86 -5.57 6.02
N LEU A 471 12.97 -5.07 7.25
CA LEU A 471 14.05 -4.18 7.67
C LEU A 471 15.43 -4.86 7.60
N ALA A 472 15.52 -6.12 8.04
CA ALA A 472 16.74 -6.91 7.97
C ALA A 472 17.15 -7.20 6.52
N LEU A 473 16.19 -7.62 5.68
CA LEU A 473 16.41 -7.81 4.25
C LEU A 473 16.86 -6.52 3.55
N GLN A 474 16.19 -5.40 3.82
CA GLN A 474 16.52 -4.10 3.27
C GLN A 474 17.94 -3.66 3.66
N SER A 475 18.34 -3.96 4.89
CA SER A 475 19.69 -3.67 5.37
C SER A 475 20.73 -4.50 4.62
N LEU A 476 20.48 -5.79 4.42
CA LEU A 476 21.35 -6.68 3.64
C LEU A 476 21.53 -6.20 2.20
N TRP A 477 20.45 -5.90 1.48
CA TRP A 477 20.49 -5.50 0.07
C TRP A 477 21.11 -4.13 -0.19
N ARG A 478 21.06 -3.22 0.79
CA ARG A 478 21.74 -1.91 0.68
C ARG A 478 23.24 -1.99 0.96
N ALA A 479 23.70 -3.06 1.60
CA ALA A 479 25.11 -3.27 1.90
C ALA A 479 25.86 -4.08 0.84
N SER A 480 25.14 -4.86 0.04
CA SER A 480 25.63 -5.59 -1.14
C SER A 480 25.76 -4.68 -2.35
#